data_AF-A0A071MD87-F1
#
_entry.id   AF-A0A071MD87-F1
#
_cell.length_a   1.000
_cell.length_b   1.000
_cell.length_c   1.000
_cell.angle_alpha   90.00
_cell.angle_beta   90.00
_cell.angle_gamma   90.00
#
_symmetry.space_group_name_H-M   'P 1'
#
loop_
_entity.id
_entity.type
_entity.pdbx_description
1 polymer ?
#
loop_
_entity_poly.entity_id
_entity_poly.type
_entity_poly.pdbx_seq_one_letter_code
_entity_poly.pdbx_strand_id
1 'polypeptide(L)'
;MVTATSIKLDDELKGRVQHLAEARRRTPHWIMREAIEQYVEREEKRETLNKDTLKAWDEFQATGLHATAEEVDKWLASWGTENELPTPECRK
;
A
#
# COMPACT_ATOMS: atom_id res chain seq x y z
N MET A 1 -19.85 -14.03 7.00
CA MET A 1 -21.13 -14.03 6.25
C MET A 1 -21.05 -12.91 5.22
N VAL A 2 -21.52 -13.13 3.98
CA VAL A 2 -21.60 -12.05 2.97
C VAL A 2 -22.95 -11.35 3.15
N THR A 3 -22.93 -10.03 3.34
CA THR A 3 -24.12 -9.19 3.44
C THR A 3 -24.26 -8.34 2.18
N ALA A 4 -25.50 -8.20 1.69
CA ALA A 4 -25.76 -7.32 0.56
C ALA A 4 -25.74 -5.86 1.01
N THR A 5 -25.04 -5.01 0.27
CA THR A 5 -25.02 -3.56 0.48
C THR A 5 -25.42 -2.86 -0.81
N SER A 6 -26.38 -1.93 -0.71
CA SER A 6 -26.80 -1.12 -1.85
C SER A 6 -25.88 0.09 -2.00
N ILE A 7 -25.34 0.29 -3.19
CA ILE A 7 -24.42 1.38 -3.53
C ILE A 7 -25.10 2.26 -4.57
N LYS A 8 -25.10 3.58 -4.32
CA LYS A 8 -25.61 4.55 -5.29
C LYS A 8 -24.50 4.88 -6.28
N LEU A 9 -24.80 4.71 -7.57
CA LEU A 9 -23.97 5.16 -8.67
C LEU A 9 -24.81 6.10 -9.51
N ASP A 10 -24.21 7.20 -9.97
CA ASP A 10 -24.80 7.99 -11.05
C ASP A 10 -24.78 7.19 -12.36
N ASP A 11 -25.58 7.66 -13.33
CA ASP A 11 -25.75 6.96 -14.61
C ASP A 11 -24.46 6.91 -15.43
N GLU A 12 -23.59 7.92 -15.31
CA GLU A 12 -22.31 7.96 -16.02
C GLU A 12 -21.37 6.86 -15.51
N LEU A 13 -21.15 6.79 -14.20
CA LEU A 13 -20.31 5.79 -13.57
C LEU A 13 -20.86 4.38 -13.79
N LYS A 14 -22.19 4.21 -13.69
CA LYS A 14 -22.84 2.94 -13.98
C LYS A 14 -22.58 2.50 -15.42
N GLY A 15 -22.70 3.40 -16.39
CA GLY A 15 -22.40 3.11 -17.80
C GLY A 15 -20.93 2.72 -18.01
N ARG A 16 -20.00 3.43 -17.37
CA ARG A 16 -18.55 3.12 -17.42
C ARG A 16 -18.24 1.74 -16.83
N VAL A 17 -18.87 1.39 -15.71
CA VAL A 17 -18.70 0.06 -15.07
C VAL A 17 -19.25 -1.05 -15.97
N GLN A 18 -20.41 -0.85 -16.61
CA GLN A 18 -20.98 -1.82 -17.55
C GLN A 18 -20.07 -2.05 -18.75
N HIS A 19 -19.59 -0.98 -19.38
CA HIS A 19 -18.68 -1.09 -20.51
C HIS A 19 -17.36 -1.80 -20.14
N LEU A 20 -16.79 -1.47 -18.97
CA LEU A 20 -15.59 -2.13 -18.47
C LEU A 20 -15.82 -3.62 -18.18
N ALA A 21 -16.99 -3.96 -17.65
CA ALA A 21 -17.38 -5.35 -17.38
C ALA A 21 -17.47 -6.16 -18.68
N GLU A 22 -18.11 -5.61 -19.72
CA GLU A 22 -18.20 -6.22 -21.04
C GLU A 22 -16.81 -6.44 -21.66
N ALA A 23 -15.97 -5.39 -21.69
CA ALA A 23 -14.62 -5.46 -22.24
C ALA A 23 -13.76 -6.53 -21.54
N ARG A 24 -13.94 -6.71 -20.22
CA ARG A 24 -13.21 -7.69 -19.42
C ARG A 24 -13.90 -9.05 -19.30
N ARG A 25 -15.07 -9.24 -19.92
CA ARG A 25 -15.92 -10.45 -19.81
C ARG A 25 -16.22 -10.82 -18.35
N ARG A 26 -16.55 -9.81 -17.55
CA ARG A 26 -16.94 -9.94 -16.14
C ARG A 26 -18.33 -9.34 -15.94
N THR A 27 -18.93 -9.60 -14.77
CA THR A 27 -20.18 -8.94 -14.40
C THR A 27 -19.89 -7.53 -13.84
N PRO A 28 -20.79 -6.56 -14.02
CA PRO A 28 -20.67 -5.25 -13.37
C PRO A 28 -20.47 -5.36 -11.86
N HIS A 29 -21.16 -6.31 -11.22
CA HIS A 29 -21.00 -6.59 -9.79
C HIS A 29 -19.58 -7.03 -9.42
N TRP A 30 -18.96 -7.89 -10.23
CA TRP A 30 -17.56 -8.29 -10.00
C TRP A 30 -16.62 -7.08 -10.09
N ILE A 31 -16.80 -6.21 -11.09
CA ILE A 31 -16.01 -4.98 -11.25
C ILE A 31 -16.15 -4.07 -10.04
N MET A 32 -17.37 -3.87 -9.55
CA MET A 32 -17.61 -3.02 -8.36
C MET A 32 -16.94 -3.58 -7.12
N ARG A 33 -17.08 -4.88 -6.86
CA ARG A 33 -16.46 -5.53 -5.69
C ARG A 33 -14.94 -5.43 -5.75
N GLU A 34 -14.36 -5.76 -6.89
CA GLU A 34 -12.92 -5.67 -7.13
C GLU A 34 -12.40 -4.24 -6.90
N ALA A 35 -13.12 -3.23 -7.41
CA ALA A 35 -12.72 -1.84 -7.22
C ALA A 35 -12.76 -1.40 -5.75
N ILE A 36 -13.75 -1.88 -4.97
CA ILE A 36 -13.85 -1.60 -3.54
C ILE A 36 -12.71 -2.29 -2.78
N GLU A 37 -12.42 -3.56 -3.09
CA GLU A 37 -11.33 -4.33 -2.48
C GLU A 37 -9.98 -3.66 -2.72
N GLN A 38 -9.66 -3.32 -3.97
CA GLN A 38 -8.43 -2.60 -4.32
C GLN A 38 -8.34 -1.21 -3.65
N TYR A 39 -9.46 -0.51 -3.50
CA TYR A 39 -9.48 0.77 -2.79
C TYR A 39 -9.15 0.57 -1.31
N VAL A 40 -9.86 -0.33 -0.63
CA VAL A 40 -9.69 -0.58 0.80
C VAL A 40 -8.27 -1.04 1.11
N GLU A 41 -7.73 -2.01 0.37
CA GLU A 41 -6.36 -2.48 0.58
C GLU A 41 -5.32 -1.36 0.45
N ARG A 42 -5.50 -0.45 -0.52
CA ARG A 42 -4.60 0.69 -0.72
C ARG A 42 -4.68 1.68 0.44
N GLU A 43 -5.89 1.95 0.94
CA GLU A 43 -6.08 2.83 2.09
C GLU A 43 -5.50 2.22 3.38
N GLU A 44 -5.71 0.93 3.62
CA GLU A 44 -5.15 0.22 4.78
C GLU A 44 -3.61 0.19 4.76
N LYS A 45 -3.01 -0.07 3.59
CA LYS A 45 -1.55 0.01 3.41
C LYS A 45 -1.03 1.42 3.67
N ARG A 46 -1.74 2.45 3.20
CA ARG A 46 -1.37 3.86 3.44
C ARG A 46 -1.48 4.23 4.91
N GLU A 47 -2.53 3.79 5.58
CA GLU A 47 -2.70 4.04 7.01
C GLU A 47 -1.62 3.33 7.85
N THR A 48 -1.28 2.09 7.49
CA THR A 48 -0.20 1.34 8.14
C THR A 48 1.13 2.06 7.98
N LEU A 49 1.49 2.44 6.75
CA LEU A 49 2.71 3.20 6.49
C LEU A 49 2.76 4.52 7.29
N ASN A 50 1.64 5.25 7.36
CA ASN A 50 1.57 6.49 8.12
C ASN A 50 1.80 6.25 9.62
N LYS A 51 1.16 5.21 10.20
CA LYS A 51 1.34 4.85 11.61
C LYS A 51 2.78 4.44 11.91
N ASP A 52 3.37 3.61 11.05
CA ASP A 52 4.76 3.15 11.21
C ASP A 52 5.74 4.32 11.10
N THR A 53 5.50 5.25 10.17
CA THR A 53 6.32 6.46 10.01
C THR A 53 6.25 7.35 11.24
N LEU A 54 5.06 7.60 11.78
CA LEU A 54 4.89 8.39 13.00
C LEU A 54 5.58 7.74 14.19
N LYS A 55 5.44 6.41 14.34
CA LYS A 55 6.11 5.66 15.39
C LYS A 55 7.64 5.75 15.28
N ALA A 56 8.19 5.57 14.08
CA ALA A 56 9.63 5.68 13.85
C ALA A 56 10.13 7.11 14.13
N TRP A 57 9.33 8.13 13.80
CA TRP A 57 9.63 9.52 14.11
C TRP A 57 9.67 9.77 15.63
N ASP A 58 8.65 9.31 16.36
CA ASP A 58 8.59 9.44 17.82
C ASP A 58 9.78 8.72 18.50
N GLU A 59 10.14 7.52 18.04
CA GLU A 59 11.30 6.76 18.51
C GLU A 59 12.61 7.50 18.25
N PHE A 60 12.79 8.09 17.06
CA PHE A 60 13.94 8.91 16.73
C PHE A 60 14.02 10.16 17.62
N GLN A 61 12.90 10.87 17.82
CA GLN A 61 12.88 12.04 18.70
C GLN A 61 13.24 11.69 20.14
N ALA A 62 12.82 10.52 20.64
CA ALA A 62 13.11 10.08 22.00
C ALA A 62 14.54 9.56 22.20
N THR A 63 15.10 8.85 21.21
CA THR A 63 16.36 8.09 21.37
C THR A 63 17.55 8.68 20.61
N GLY A 64 17.29 9.43 19.55
CA GLY A 64 18.27 9.87 18.56
C GLY A 64 18.82 8.73 17.67
N LEU A 65 18.34 7.49 17.83
CA LEU A 65 18.84 6.36 17.07
C LEU A 65 18.33 6.42 15.63
N HIS A 66 19.25 6.38 14.67
CA HIS A 66 18.98 6.42 13.25
C HIS A 66 20.02 5.62 12.46
N ALA A 67 19.66 5.23 11.25
CA ALA A 67 20.64 4.72 10.29
C ALA A 67 21.16 5.87 9.42
N THR A 68 22.46 5.79 9.13
CA THR A 68 23.15 6.46 8.03
C THR A 68 22.40 6.55 6.71
N ALA A 69 22.22 7.70 6.06
CA ALA A 69 21.89 7.69 4.62
C ALA A 69 22.95 6.90 3.83
N GLU A 70 24.24 7.12 4.13
CA GLU A 70 25.34 6.39 3.51
C GLU A 70 25.34 4.88 3.83
N GLU A 71 24.88 4.50 5.03
CA GLU A 71 24.82 3.10 5.45
C GLU A 71 23.68 2.37 4.75
N VAL A 72 22.52 3.03 4.63
CA VAL A 72 21.37 2.54 3.87
C VAL A 72 21.72 2.45 2.40
N ASP A 73 22.38 3.45 1.81
CA ASP A 73 22.79 3.42 0.41
C ASP A 73 23.75 2.26 0.10
N LYS A 74 24.77 2.04 0.96
CA LYS A 74 25.69 0.90 0.82
C LYS A 74 24.96 -0.43 0.92
N TRP A 75 24.01 -0.54 1.84
CA TRP A 75 23.20 -1.74 2.00
C TRP A 75 22.32 -2.00 0.77
N LEU A 76 21.58 -1.00 0.29
CA LEU A 76 20.73 -1.11 -0.90
C LEU A 76 21.55 -1.44 -2.15
N ALA A 77 22.75 -0.87 -2.31
CA ALA A 77 23.63 -1.15 -3.43
C ALA A 77 24.17 -2.60 -3.43
N SER A 78 24.15 -3.28 -2.28
CA SER A 78 24.60 -4.68 -2.17
C SER A 78 23.53 -5.69 -2.59
N TRP A 79 22.25 -5.30 -2.65
CA TRP A 79 21.14 -6.19 -2.99
C TRP A 79 21.29 -6.80 -4.39
N GLY A 80 21.07 -8.10 -4.51
CA GLY A 80 21.23 -8.87 -5.74
C GLY A 80 22.69 -9.23 -6.08
N THR A 81 23.64 -9.00 -5.17
CA THR A 81 25.04 -9.42 -5.33
C THR A 81 25.37 -10.66 -4.50
N GLU A 82 26.51 -11.30 -4.75
CA GLU A 82 26.98 -12.43 -3.93
C GLU A 82 27.32 -12.03 -2.48
N ASN A 83 27.52 -10.73 -2.22
CA ASN A 83 27.89 -10.17 -0.92
C ASN A 83 26.84 -9.16 -0.42
N GLU A 84 25.58 -9.57 -0.37
CA GLU A 84 24.53 -8.76 0.26
C GLU A 84 24.89 -8.42 1.72
N LEU A 85 24.85 -7.12 2.04
CA LEU A 85 25.12 -6.62 3.38
C LEU A 85 23.89 -6.79 4.28
N PRO A 86 24.06 -6.92 5.60
CA PRO A 86 22.95 -6.93 6.54
C PRO A 86 22.31 -5.54 6.64
N THR A 87 21.04 -5.50 7.04
CA THR A 87 20.30 -4.25 7.30
C THR A 87 21.06 -3.38 8.31
N PRO A 88 21.27 -2.08 8.04
CA PRO A 88 21.93 -1.17 8.97
C PRO A 88 21.17 -1.08 10.30
N GLU A 89 21.89 -1.13 11.41
CA GLU A 89 21.32 -0.92 12.75
C GLU A 89 21.19 0.58 13.05
N CYS A 90 20.12 0.97 13.75
CA CYS A 90 19.95 2.35 14.22
C CYS A 90 20.94 2.65 15.35
N ARG A 91 21.76 3.70 15.16
CA ARG A 91 22.78 4.18 16.10
C ARG A 91 22.65 5.68 16.32
N LYS A 92 23.27 6.20 17.38
CA LYS A 92 23.35 7.65 17.63
C LYS A 92 24.32 8.34 16.70
#